data_AF-A0A2P4QT10-F1
#
_entry.id   AF-A0A2P4QT10-F1
#
_cell.length_a   1.000
_cell.length_b   1.000
_cell.length_c   1.000
_cell.angle_alpha   90.00
_cell.angle_beta   90.00
_cell.angle_gamma   90.00
#
_symmetry.space_group_name_H-M   'P 1'
#
loop_
_entity.id
_entity.type
_entity.pdbx_description
1 polymer ?
#
loop_
_entity_poly.entity_id
_entity_poly.type
_entity_poly.pdbx_seq_one_letter_code
_entity_poly.pdbx_strand_id
1 'polypeptide(L)'
;FTLHAHIMSLSGDIPALAKVMCTTGHNSYKACRFCTINGVYCQENRHVYFPHKSANRRYDPENLPLRTHEGYIQDVMAIEHVNGTLYRQEVQKRGVKGRSILLELKSIEFPASFPIDIMHGLFENIAPAMLRHWFGTFFKKDFASECVLSKSIWNEIGTIMEKNQKNMPLDFGRPPIDIQKHFAGFKAEDWTNWVILYSLPLLQNYLPERYLNGWAKFVHAVKLCLKKNISISELTEIDRLFREFVTHYERYI
;
A
#
# COMPACT_ATOMS: atom_id res chain seq x y z
N PHE A 1 1.30 -24.11 -37.92
CA PHE A 1 1.54 -23.82 -36.49
C PHE A 1 0.54 -22.76 -36.07
N THR A 2 -0.25 -23.01 -35.04
CA THR A 2 -1.23 -22.05 -34.52
C THR A 2 -0.76 -21.58 -33.15
N LEU A 3 -0.36 -20.31 -33.05
CA LEU A 3 0.03 -19.67 -31.80
C LEU A 3 -1.22 -19.15 -31.09
N HIS A 4 -1.43 -19.58 -29.85
CA HIS A 4 -2.45 -19.01 -28.96
C HIS A 4 -1.78 -18.12 -27.93
N ALA A 5 -2.28 -16.90 -27.77
CA ALA A 5 -1.85 -15.97 -26.74
C ALA A 5 -2.99 -15.78 -25.73
N HIS A 6 -2.67 -15.92 -24.44
CA HIS A 6 -3.63 -15.76 -23.35
C HIS A 6 -3.17 -14.64 -22.42
N ILE A 7 -4.09 -13.77 -22.04
CA ILE A 7 -3.83 -12.75 -21.01
C ILE A 7 -3.94 -13.42 -19.65
N MET A 8 -2.86 -13.42 -18.86
CA MET A 8 -2.85 -14.07 -17.53
C MET A 8 -2.95 -13.08 -16.37
N SER A 9 -2.49 -11.85 -16.55
CA SER A 9 -2.43 -10.84 -15.50
C SER A 9 -2.49 -9.43 -16.07
N LEU A 10 -3.17 -8.52 -15.35
CA LEU A 10 -3.18 -7.08 -15.59
C LEU A 10 -2.78 -6.31 -14.33
N SER A 11 -1.71 -5.53 -14.44
CA SER A 11 -1.27 -4.60 -13.40
C SER A 11 -1.62 -3.16 -13.74
N GLY A 12 -1.75 -2.33 -12.72
CA GLY A 12 -1.97 -0.89 -12.84
C GLY A 12 -2.17 -0.23 -11.50
N ASP A 13 -2.25 1.10 -11.49
CA ASP A 13 -2.62 1.84 -10.30
C ASP A 13 -4.05 1.50 -9.86
N ILE A 14 -4.38 1.80 -8.60
CA ILE A 14 -5.70 1.49 -8.03
C ILE A 14 -6.84 2.13 -8.84
N PRO A 15 -6.77 3.41 -9.28
CA PRO A 15 -7.79 4.01 -10.13
C PRO A 15 -8.02 3.30 -11.46
N ALA A 16 -6.97 2.89 -12.19
CA ALA A 16 -7.10 2.15 -13.43
C ALA A 16 -7.70 0.76 -13.19
N LEU A 17 -7.18 0.02 -12.22
CA LEU A 17 -7.70 -1.31 -11.89
C LEU A 17 -9.14 -1.25 -11.40
N ALA A 18 -9.56 -0.21 -10.67
CA ALA A 18 -10.95 -0.04 -10.27
C ALA A 18 -11.91 0.17 -11.45
N LYS A 19 -11.44 0.77 -12.55
CA LYS A 19 -12.21 0.88 -13.80
C LYS A 19 -12.26 -0.45 -14.53
N VAL A 20 -11.09 -1.07 -14.73
CA VAL A 20 -10.93 -2.35 -15.45
C VAL A 20 -11.71 -3.48 -14.78
N MET A 21 -11.63 -3.58 -13.46
CA MET A 21 -12.32 -4.61 -12.68
C MET A 21 -13.77 -4.24 -12.36
N CYS A 22 -14.20 -3.02 -12.69
CA CYS A 22 -15.50 -2.47 -12.31
C CYS A 22 -15.77 -2.53 -10.80
N THR A 23 -14.79 -2.14 -9.98
CA THR A 23 -14.94 -2.02 -8.52
C THR A 23 -15.22 -0.58 -8.10
N THR A 24 -15.63 -0.41 -6.84
CA THR A 24 -15.72 0.90 -6.19
C THR A 24 -14.32 1.49 -5.98
N GLY A 25 -14.24 2.82 -5.85
CA GLY A 25 -12.97 3.52 -5.67
C GLY A 25 -12.34 3.31 -4.29
N HIS A 26 -11.11 3.80 -4.13
CA HIS A 26 -10.30 3.68 -2.91
C HIS A 26 -10.98 4.25 -1.65
N ASN A 27 -11.85 5.25 -1.79
CA ASN A 27 -12.56 5.88 -0.67
C ASN A 27 -13.94 5.23 -0.36
N SER A 28 -14.15 3.99 -0.79
CA SER A 28 -15.38 3.24 -0.52
C SER A 28 -15.23 2.33 0.70
N TYR A 29 -16.34 1.99 1.35
CA TYR A 29 -16.33 1.05 2.49
C TYR A 29 -15.86 -0.37 2.12
N LYS A 30 -15.83 -0.71 0.83
CA LYS A 30 -15.41 -2.01 0.27
C LYS A 30 -14.37 -1.83 -0.84
N ALA A 31 -13.32 -1.05 -0.57
CA ALA A 31 -12.33 -0.72 -1.61
C ALA A 31 -11.28 -1.81 -1.87
N CYS A 32 -11.08 -2.75 -0.93
CA CYS A 32 -10.09 -3.81 -1.14
C CYS A 32 -10.54 -4.78 -2.24
N ARG A 33 -9.64 -5.00 -3.19
CA ARG A 33 -9.85 -5.92 -4.31
C ARG A 33 -9.68 -7.38 -3.90
N PHE A 34 -8.87 -7.65 -2.88
CA PHE A 34 -8.49 -9.01 -2.47
C PHE A 34 -9.32 -9.58 -1.34
N CYS A 35 -9.93 -8.72 -0.50
CA CYS A 35 -10.70 -9.17 0.64
C CYS A 35 -11.96 -8.34 0.84
N THR A 36 -12.82 -8.80 1.73
CA THR A 36 -14.13 -8.19 2.03
C THR A 36 -14.12 -7.40 3.34
N ILE A 37 -12.94 -6.99 3.83
CA ILE A 37 -12.85 -6.11 4.99
C ILE A 37 -13.62 -4.82 4.73
N ASN A 38 -14.18 -4.27 5.80
CA ASN A 38 -14.95 -3.04 5.74
C ASN A 38 -14.10 -1.88 6.23
N GLY A 39 -14.07 -0.82 5.44
CA GLY A 39 -13.49 0.43 5.86
C GLY A 39 -14.35 1.14 6.91
N VAL A 40 -13.73 2.07 7.63
CA VAL A 40 -14.34 2.97 8.59
C VAL A 40 -14.15 4.39 8.09
N TYR A 41 -15.20 5.18 8.10
CA TYR A 41 -15.12 6.59 7.69
C TYR A 41 -14.54 7.42 8.84
N CYS A 42 -13.41 8.08 8.59
CA CYS A 42 -12.85 9.08 9.47
C CYS A 42 -13.45 10.45 9.11
N GLN A 43 -14.32 10.98 9.98
CA GLN A 43 -14.99 12.27 9.75
C GLN A 43 -13.99 13.44 9.67
N GLU A 44 -12.95 13.43 10.51
CA GLU A 44 -11.96 14.51 10.60
C GLU A 44 -11.13 14.63 9.32
N ASN A 45 -10.68 13.49 8.80
CA ASN A 45 -9.84 13.41 7.62
C ASN A 45 -10.64 13.17 6.32
N ARG A 46 -11.97 13.07 6.41
CA ARG A 46 -12.92 12.86 5.30
C ARG A 46 -12.52 11.73 4.34
N HIS A 47 -12.00 10.64 4.89
CA HIS A 47 -11.61 9.47 4.13
C HIS A 47 -12.02 8.18 4.84
N VAL A 48 -12.12 7.11 4.06
CA VAL A 48 -12.31 5.74 4.54
C VAL A 48 -10.95 5.08 4.70
N TYR A 49 -10.70 4.50 5.88
CA TYR A 49 -9.50 3.70 6.18
C TYR A 49 -9.89 2.30 6.61
N PHE A 50 -8.94 1.36 6.66
CA PHE A 50 -9.21 -0.07 6.84
C PHE A 50 -8.46 -0.63 8.06
N PRO A 51 -8.95 -0.39 9.29
CA PRO A 51 -8.32 -0.93 10.48
C PRO A 51 -8.69 -2.41 10.66
N HIS A 52 -7.76 -3.23 11.14
CA HIS A 52 -8.07 -4.58 11.59
C HIS A 52 -8.89 -4.58 12.87
N LYS A 53 -8.73 -3.57 13.73
CA LYS A 53 -9.53 -3.41 14.95
C LYS A 53 -10.34 -2.10 14.92
N SER A 54 -11.65 -2.23 15.05
CA SER A 54 -12.59 -1.13 15.21
C SER A 54 -13.59 -1.43 16.33
N ALA A 55 -14.37 -0.44 16.76
CA ALA A 55 -15.36 -0.62 17.83
C ALA A 55 -16.31 -1.82 17.63
N ASN A 56 -16.64 -2.13 16.38
CA ASN A 56 -17.67 -3.13 16.05
C ASN A 56 -17.12 -4.37 15.31
N ARG A 57 -15.82 -4.39 14.95
CA ARG A 57 -15.23 -5.45 14.11
C ARG A 57 -13.76 -5.66 14.44
N ARG A 58 -13.36 -6.93 14.45
CA ARG A 58 -11.98 -7.37 14.55
C ARG A 58 -11.69 -8.35 13.41
N TYR A 59 -10.72 -8.00 12.57
CA TYR A 59 -10.17 -8.89 11.56
C TYR A 59 -8.88 -9.49 12.10
N ASP A 60 -8.72 -10.78 11.87
CA ASP A 60 -7.45 -11.46 12.08
C ASP A 60 -6.59 -11.23 10.83
N PRO A 61 -5.42 -10.57 10.93
CA PRO A 61 -4.52 -10.41 9.80
C PRO A 61 -4.19 -11.74 9.15
N GLU A 62 -4.04 -12.82 9.92
CA GLU A 62 -3.71 -14.18 9.45
C GLU A 62 -4.86 -14.86 8.72
N ASN A 63 -6.10 -14.42 8.94
CA ASN A 63 -7.29 -15.03 8.37
C ASN A 63 -8.28 -13.97 7.88
N LEU A 64 -7.83 -13.13 6.95
CA LEU A 64 -8.69 -12.14 6.32
C LEU A 64 -9.75 -12.81 5.43
N PRO A 65 -10.96 -12.24 5.32
CA PRO A 65 -12.01 -12.79 4.46
C PRO A 65 -11.72 -12.48 2.99
N LEU A 66 -10.82 -13.27 2.39
CA LEU A 66 -10.37 -13.13 1.00
C LEU A 66 -11.51 -13.39 0.01
N ARG A 67 -11.46 -12.71 -1.14
CA ARG A 67 -12.38 -12.94 -2.25
C ARG A 67 -11.88 -14.10 -3.09
N THR A 68 -12.79 -14.98 -3.49
CA THR A 68 -12.53 -16.02 -4.50
C THR A 68 -13.09 -15.56 -5.86
N HIS A 69 -12.70 -16.27 -6.92
CA HIS A 69 -13.22 -16.01 -8.26
C HIS A 69 -14.73 -16.22 -8.34
N GLU A 70 -15.22 -17.32 -7.77
CA GLU A 70 -16.64 -17.65 -7.73
C GLU A 70 -17.43 -16.63 -6.90
N GLY A 71 -16.89 -16.22 -5.74
CA GLY A 71 -17.49 -15.20 -4.90
C GLY A 71 -17.55 -13.84 -5.60
N TYR A 72 -16.52 -13.50 -6.39
CA TYR A 72 -16.53 -12.28 -7.20
C TYR A 72 -17.61 -12.33 -8.29
N ILE A 73 -17.78 -13.46 -8.97
CA ILE A 73 -18.84 -13.64 -9.97
C ILE A 73 -20.22 -13.49 -9.33
N GLN A 74 -20.44 -14.08 -8.15
CA GLN A 74 -21.69 -13.93 -7.41
C GLN A 74 -21.96 -12.47 -7.04
N ASP A 75 -20.93 -11.72 -6.64
CA ASP A 75 -21.05 -10.29 -6.36
C ASP A 75 -21.46 -9.48 -7.60
N VAL A 76 -20.92 -9.83 -8.77
CA VAL A 76 -21.30 -9.22 -10.06
C VAL A 76 -22.73 -9.56 -10.44
N MET A 77 -23.13 -10.83 -10.38
CA MET A 77 -24.50 -11.25 -10.73
C MET A 77 -25.56 -10.58 -9.84
N ALA A 78 -25.25 -10.37 -8.57
CA ALA A 78 -26.14 -9.70 -7.62
C ALA A 78 -26.41 -8.23 -7.97
N ILE A 79 -25.53 -7.58 -8.75
CA ILE A 79 -25.69 -6.18 -9.15
C ILE A 79 -26.21 -5.99 -10.60
N GLU A 80 -26.10 -7.01 -11.46
CA GLU A 80 -26.44 -6.91 -12.90
C GLU A 80 -27.92 -6.62 -13.17
N HIS A 81 -28.82 -7.06 -12.28
CA HIS A 81 -30.28 -6.98 -12.49
C HIS A 81 -30.99 -6.05 -11.48
N VAL A 82 -30.23 -5.27 -10.72
CA VAL A 82 -30.78 -4.33 -9.73
C VAL A 82 -30.57 -2.89 -10.16
N ASN A 83 -31.57 -2.05 -9.89
CA ASN A 83 -31.61 -0.68 -10.40
C ASN A 83 -31.83 0.31 -9.24
N GLY A 84 -31.58 1.60 -9.50
CA GLY A 84 -31.95 2.70 -8.61
C GLY A 84 -31.32 2.59 -7.21
N THR A 85 -32.15 2.61 -6.17
CA THR A 85 -31.68 2.59 -4.77
C THR A 85 -31.09 1.24 -4.37
N LEU A 86 -31.68 0.13 -4.84
CA LEU A 86 -31.20 -1.21 -4.54
C LEU A 86 -29.80 -1.44 -5.14
N TYR A 87 -29.58 -0.99 -6.37
CA TYR A 87 -28.25 -0.99 -6.99
C TYR A 87 -27.21 -0.31 -6.10
N ARG A 88 -27.48 0.91 -5.64
CA ARG A 88 -26.54 1.66 -4.78
C ARG A 88 -26.21 0.92 -3.48
N GLN A 89 -27.20 0.27 -2.87
CA GLN A 89 -27.02 -0.53 -1.65
C GLN A 89 -26.15 -1.77 -1.90
N GLU A 90 -26.42 -2.52 -2.97
CA GLU A 90 -25.63 -3.72 -3.31
C GLU A 90 -24.19 -3.36 -3.70
N VAL A 91 -23.98 -2.28 -4.47
CA VAL A 91 -22.64 -1.76 -4.79
C VAL A 91 -21.88 -1.38 -3.52
N GLN A 92 -22.52 -0.66 -2.59
CA GLN A 92 -21.88 -0.28 -1.32
C GLN A 92 -21.52 -1.50 -0.47
N LYS A 93 -22.38 -2.52 -0.47
CA LYS A 93 -22.20 -3.77 0.29
C LYS A 93 -21.11 -4.67 -0.29
N ARG A 94 -20.96 -4.71 -1.61
CA ARG A 94 -20.08 -5.65 -2.32
C ARG A 94 -18.78 -5.04 -2.82
N GLY A 95 -18.73 -3.73 -3.03
CA GLY A 95 -17.55 -3.05 -3.59
C GLY A 95 -17.35 -3.30 -5.10
N VAL A 96 -18.34 -3.89 -5.77
CA VAL A 96 -18.37 -4.12 -7.21
C VAL A 96 -19.50 -3.27 -7.79
N LYS A 97 -19.26 -2.63 -8.94
CA LYS A 97 -20.20 -1.70 -9.61
C LYS A 97 -20.53 -2.12 -11.04
N GLY A 98 -20.03 -3.24 -11.52
CA GLY A 98 -20.43 -3.81 -12.80
C GLY A 98 -19.69 -5.08 -13.15
N ARG A 99 -20.02 -5.61 -14.34
CA ARG A 99 -19.32 -6.74 -14.96
C ARG A 99 -18.14 -6.24 -15.78
N SER A 100 -16.95 -6.73 -15.46
CA SER A 100 -15.76 -6.50 -16.32
C SER A 100 -15.82 -7.40 -17.54
N ILE A 101 -15.44 -6.87 -18.71
CA ILE A 101 -15.27 -7.65 -19.94
C ILE A 101 -14.20 -8.76 -19.80
N LEU A 102 -13.26 -8.61 -18.87
CA LEU A 102 -12.20 -9.60 -18.65
C LEU A 102 -12.72 -10.90 -18.01
N LEU A 103 -13.94 -10.91 -17.46
CA LEU A 103 -14.58 -12.16 -17.00
C LEU A 103 -14.89 -13.13 -18.14
N GLU A 104 -14.91 -12.66 -19.39
CA GLU A 104 -15.07 -13.53 -20.57
C GLU A 104 -13.78 -14.32 -20.89
N LEU A 105 -12.64 -13.93 -20.28
CA LEU A 105 -11.36 -14.59 -20.49
C LEU A 105 -11.15 -15.72 -19.48
N LYS A 106 -11.16 -16.96 -19.97
CA LYS A 106 -10.90 -18.17 -19.15
C LYS A 106 -9.52 -18.22 -18.48
N SER A 107 -8.60 -17.36 -18.91
CA SER A 107 -7.24 -17.27 -18.37
C SER A 107 -7.09 -16.22 -17.26
N ILE A 108 -8.17 -15.52 -16.88
CA ILE A 108 -8.17 -14.48 -15.84
C ILE A 108 -8.98 -14.95 -14.64
N GLU A 109 -8.38 -14.85 -13.47
CA GLU A 109 -9.05 -15.05 -12.19
C GLU A 109 -9.19 -13.73 -11.44
N PHE A 110 -10.40 -13.46 -10.97
CA PHE A 110 -10.68 -12.28 -10.15
C PHE A 110 -10.61 -12.63 -8.66
N PRO A 111 -9.84 -11.91 -7.83
CA PRO A 111 -8.93 -10.80 -8.14
C PRO A 111 -7.48 -11.23 -8.40
N ALA A 112 -7.16 -12.53 -8.41
CA ALA A 112 -5.79 -13.05 -8.41
C ALA A 112 -4.92 -12.58 -9.60
N SER A 113 -5.51 -12.44 -10.79
CA SER A 113 -4.84 -11.93 -12.00
C SER A 113 -4.61 -10.42 -11.99
N PHE A 114 -4.91 -9.70 -10.91
CA PHE A 114 -4.78 -8.25 -10.81
C PHE A 114 -3.85 -7.86 -9.66
N PRO A 115 -2.53 -8.13 -9.77
CA PRO A 115 -1.59 -7.97 -8.68
C PRO A 115 -1.50 -6.53 -8.15
N ILE A 116 -0.88 -6.39 -6.98
CA ILE A 116 -0.55 -5.08 -6.41
C ILE A 116 0.60 -4.48 -7.22
N ASP A 117 0.44 -3.22 -7.63
CA ASP A 117 1.54 -2.44 -8.17
C ASP A 117 2.47 -2.01 -7.03
N ILE A 118 3.68 -2.60 -6.98
CA ILE A 118 4.70 -2.32 -5.97
C ILE A 118 5.12 -0.85 -6.00
N MET A 119 5.20 -0.24 -7.19
CA MET A 119 5.65 1.13 -7.36
C MET A 119 4.74 2.08 -6.60
N HIS A 120 3.45 2.05 -6.93
CA HIS A 120 2.46 2.88 -6.27
C HIS A 120 2.23 2.43 -4.82
N GLY A 121 2.12 1.12 -4.57
CA GLY A 121 1.78 0.59 -3.26
C GLY A 121 2.84 0.87 -2.20
N LEU A 122 4.06 0.38 -2.42
CA LEU A 122 5.11 0.42 -1.41
C LEU A 122 5.85 1.76 -1.41
N PHE A 123 6.15 2.31 -2.60
CA PHE A 123 6.99 3.52 -2.70
C PHE A 123 6.18 4.81 -2.71
N GLU A 124 5.19 4.97 -3.60
CA GLU A 124 4.49 6.26 -3.70
C GLU A 124 3.36 6.46 -2.68
N ASN A 125 2.94 5.40 -1.98
CA ASN A 125 1.91 5.49 -0.94
C ASN A 125 2.47 5.28 0.47
N ILE A 126 3.01 4.09 0.78
CA ILE A 126 3.41 3.76 2.17
C ILE A 126 4.61 4.60 2.63
N ALA A 127 5.66 4.71 1.82
CA ALA A 127 6.86 5.47 2.20
C ALA A 127 6.56 6.96 2.53
N PRO A 128 5.87 7.74 1.68
CA PRO A 128 5.51 9.11 2.02
C PRO A 128 4.50 9.19 3.17
N ALA A 129 3.62 8.21 3.33
CA ALA A 129 2.72 8.16 4.49
C ALA A 129 3.50 8.03 5.80
N MET A 130 4.51 7.15 5.86
CA MET A 130 5.39 7.01 7.02
C MET A 130 6.23 8.27 7.26
N LEU A 131 6.75 8.90 6.20
CA LEU A 131 7.45 10.17 6.33
C LEU A 131 6.55 11.25 6.96
N ARG A 132 5.29 11.36 6.52
CA ARG A 132 4.32 12.30 7.10
C ARG A 132 4.04 12.03 8.58
N HIS A 133 4.04 10.76 9.00
CA HIS A 133 3.94 10.40 10.43
C HIS A 133 5.13 10.93 11.21
N TRP A 134 6.36 10.71 10.72
CA TRP A 134 7.56 11.21 11.39
C TRP A 134 7.72 12.73 11.33
N PHE A 135 7.09 13.39 10.36
CA PHE A 135 6.99 14.85 10.29
C PHE A 135 5.90 15.41 11.22
N GLY A 136 5.01 14.56 11.76
CA GLY A 136 3.84 15.01 12.53
C GLY A 136 2.75 15.68 11.68
N THR A 137 2.73 15.44 10.36
CA THR A 137 1.82 16.08 9.39
C THR A 137 0.79 15.13 8.79
N PHE A 138 0.79 13.86 9.22
CA PHE A 138 -0.14 12.87 8.70
C PHE A 138 -1.59 13.18 9.07
N PHE A 139 -1.83 13.59 10.33
CA PHE A 139 -3.15 14.00 10.82
C PHE A 139 -3.29 15.53 10.78
N LYS A 140 -4.52 16.02 10.61
CA LYS A 140 -4.81 17.46 10.60
C LYS A 140 -4.64 18.14 11.96
N LYS A 141 -4.74 17.37 13.03
CA LYS A 141 -4.49 17.84 14.39
C LYS A 141 -3.11 17.37 14.81
N ASP A 142 -2.42 18.19 15.59
CA ASP A 142 -1.13 17.84 16.17
C ASP A 142 -1.28 16.54 16.97
N PHE A 143 -0.71 15.47 16.44
CA PHE A 143 -0.61 14.19 17.10
C PHE A 143 0.80 14.08 17.68
N ALA A 144 0.89 14.21 19.01
CA ALA A 144 2.14 14.00 19.71
C ALA A 144 2.38 12.49 19.86
N SER A 145 3.33 11.97 19.09
CA SER A 145 3.84 10.60 19.22
C SER A 145 5.35 10.63 19.35
N GLU A 146 5.91 9.65 20.05
CA GLU A 146 7.35 9.44 20.17
C GLU A 146 8.03 9.20 18.81
N CYS A 147 7.28 8.90 17.75
CA CYS A 147 7.82 8.77 16.39
C CYS A 147 7.94 10.09 15.62
N VAL A 148 7.45 11.22 16.17
CA VAL A 148 7.54 12.54 15.52
C VAL A 148 8.90 13.17 15.82
N LEU A 149 9.63 13.50 14.77
CA LEU A 149 10.94 14.13 14.84
C LEU A 149 10.84 15.64 14.65
N SER A 150 11.71 16.40 15.34
CA SER A 150 11.72 17.85 15.25
C SER A 150 12.21 18.35 13.89
N LYS A 151 11.86 19.60 13.55
CA LYS A 151 12.32 20.26 12.32
C LYS A 151 13.85 20.36 12.25
N SER A 152 14.53 20.51 13.39
CA SER A 152 16.00 20.59 13.43
C SER A 152 16.67 19.27 13.04
N ILE A 153 16.11 18.14 13.49
CA ILE A 153 16.58 16.80 13.10
C ILE A 153 16.40 16.60 11.58
N TRP A 154 15.25 17.00 11.03
CA TRP A 154 15.04 16.91 9.59
C TRP A 154 15.99 17.79 8.77
N ASN A 155 16.33 18.99 9.25
CA ASN A 155 17.33 19.85 8.60
C ASN A 155 18.72 19.16 8.58
N GLU A 156 19.07 18.46 9.67
CA GLU A 156 20.32 17.72 9.78
C GLU A 156 20.35 16.55 8.80
N ILE A 157 19.30 15.72 8.77
CA ILE A 157 19.14 14.62 7.82
C ILE A 157 19.24 15.13 6.37
N GLY A 158 18.52 16.21 6.04
CA GLY A 158 18.55 16.83 4.71
C GLY A 158 19.95 17.28 4.31
N THR A 159 20.69 17.90 5.24
CA THR A 159 22.08 18.32 5.03
C THR A 159 23.01 17.12 4.81
N ILE A 160 22.83 16.02 5.55
CA ILE A 160 23.60 14.79 5.36
C ILE A 160 23.35 14.21 3.96
N MET A 161 22.09 14.19 3.51
CA MET A 161 21.73 13.73 2.17
C MET A 161 22.40 14.57 1.08
N GLU A 162 22.30 15.90 1.15
CA GLU A 162 22.93 16.82 0.18
C GLU A 162 24.46 16.65 0.12
N LYS A 163 25.13 16.53 1.28
CA LYS A 163 26.60 16.36 1.32
C LYS A 163 27.04 15.04 0.69
N ASN A 164 26.24 13.98 0.81
CA ASN A 164 26.57 12.67 0.25
C ASN A 164 26.18 12.52 -1.23
N GLN A 165 25.51 13.51 -1.82
CA GLN A 165 25.07 13.49 -3.21
C GLN A 165 26.20 13.16 -4.19
N LYS A 166 27.38 13.77 -4.00
CA LYS A 166 28.54 13.58 -4.89
C LYS A 166 29.24 12.22 -4.73
N ASN A 167 29.02 11.55 -3.61
CA ASN A 167 29.67 10.28 -3.29
C ASN A 167 28.81 9.07 -3.67
N MET A 168 27.60 9.30 -4.19
CA MET A 168 26.70 8.22 -4.60
C MET A 168 27.22 7.54 -5.87
N PRO A 169 27.42 6.21 -5.86
CA PRO A 169 27.66 5.46 -7.10
C PRO A 169 26.49 5.60 -8.07
N LEU A 170 26.81 5.77 -9.36
CA LEU A 170 25.81 5.94 -10.43
C LEU A 170 24.86 4.73 -10.55
N ASP A 171 25.30 3.55 -10.13
CA ASP A 171 24.51 2.31 -10.14
C ASP A 171 23.26 2.39 -9.25
N PHE A 172 23.23 3.30 -8.27
CA PHE A 172 22.05 3.56 -7.43
C PHE A 172 21.05 4.53 -8.06
N GLY A 173 21.31 5.00 -9.28
CA GLY A 173 20.41 5.88 -10.02
C GLY A 173 20.45 7.31 -9.50
N ARG A 174 19.30 7.83 -9.06
CA ARG A 174 19.18 9.22 -8.58
C ARG A 174 19.95 9.47 -7.28
N PRO A 175 20.82 10.50 -7.26
CA PRO A 175 21.57 10.84 -6.07
C PRO A 175 20.66 11.46 -5.00
N PRO A 176 20.98 11.29 -3.70
CA PRO A 176 20.15 11.79 -2.62
C PRO A 176 20.06 13.32 -2.65
N ILE A 177 18.86 13.83 -2.44
CA ILE A 177 18.57 15.26 -2.27
C ILE A 177 17.90 15.48 -0.92
N ASP A 178 17.94 16.71 -0.41
CA ASP A 178 17.33 17.08 0.87
C ASP A 178 15.85 16.68 0.91
N ILE A 179 15.54 15.65 1.70
CA ILE A 179 14.18 15.12 1.82
C ILE A 179 13.22 16.14 2.42
N GLN A 180 13.66 16.99 3.35
CA GLN A 180 12.79 17.97 3.99
C GLN A 180 12.34 19.05 3.02
N LYS A 181 13.21 19.47 2.10
CA LYS A 181 12.89 20.48 1.09
C LYS A 181 12.13 19.91 -0.10
N HIS A 182 12.43 18.66 -0.49
CA HIS A 182 12.05 18.15 -1.80
C HIS A 182 11.10 16.95 -1.80
N PHE A 183 10.71 16.38 -0.65
CA PHE A 183 9.86 15.17 -0.60
C PHE A 183 8.56 15.27 -1.42
N ALA A 184 7.99 16.47 -1.54
CA ALA A 184 6.76 16.69 -2.32
C ALA A 184 6.94 16.45 -3.83
N GLY A 185 8.17 16.52 -4.35
CA GLY A 185 8.52 16.27 -5.74
C GLY A 185 9.24 14.93 -5.99
N PHE A 186 9.37 14.08 -4.96
CA PHE A 186 10.01 12.78 -5.10
C PHE A 186 9.21 11.88 -6.05
N LYS A 187 9.91 11.22 -6.97
CA LYS A 187 9.35 10.19 -7.84
C LYS A 187 9.49 8.81 -7.19
N ALA A 188 8.88 7.79 -7.79
CA ALA A 188 9.03 6.41 -7.37
C ALA A 188 10.48 5.97 -7.11
N GLU A 189 11.43 6.38 -7.96
CA GLU A 189 12.87 6.06 -7.79
C GLU A 189 13.46 6.71 -6.52
N ASP A 190 13.10 7.97 -6.25
CA ASP A 190 13.54 8.69 -5.06
C ASP A 190 13.01 8.01 -3.78
N TRP A 191 11.73 7.60 -3.80
CA TRP A 191 11.12 6.82 -2.71
C TRP A 191 11.71 5.42 -2.58
N THR A 192 12.08 4.79 -3.68
CA THR A 192 12.75 3.48 -3.68
C THR A 192 14.08 3.59 -2.96
N ASN A 193 14.92 4.55 -3.35
CA ASN A 193 16.22 4.80 -2.72
C ASN A 193 16.07 5.20 -1.23
N TRP A 194 15.07 6.03 -0.90
CA TRP A 194 14.74 6.34 0.49
C TRP A 194 14.45 5.07 1.31
N VAL A 195 13.56 4.19 0.84
CA VAL A 195 13.19 2.99 1.57
C VAL A 195 14.38 2.04 1.70
N ILE A 196 15.08 1.73 0.60
CA ILE A 196 16.05 0.62 0.59
C ILE A 196 17.45 1.02 1.07
N LEU A 197 17.86 2.28 0.89
CA LEU A 197 19.23 2.75 1.18
C LEU A 197 19.27 3.68 2.39
N TYR A 198 18.41 4.69 2.44
CA TYR A 198 18.65 5.86 3.30
C TYR A 198 17.89 5.84 4.62
N SER A 199 16.64 5.40 4.61
CA SER A 199 15.73 5.60 5.75
C SER A 199 16.25 4.98 7.04
N LEU A 200 16.72 3.72 7.03
CA LEU A 200 17.25 3.08 8.24
C LEU A 200 18.51 3.76 8.79
N PRO A 201 19.62 3.93 8.03
CA PRO A 201 20.83 4.54 8.57
C PRO A 201 20.62 6.01 8.97
N LEU A 202 19.77 6.76 8.25
CA LEU A 202 19.50 8.16 8.58
C LEU A 202 18.57 8.32 9.80
N LEU A 203 17.71 7.35 10.10
CA LEU A 203 16.79 7.43 11.24
C LEU A 203 17.30 6.74 12.50
N GLN A 204 18.35 5.91 12.40
CA GLN A 204 18.81 5.04 13.50
C GLN A 204 19.10 5.76 14.81
N ASN A 205 19.63 6.99 14.74
CA ASN A 205 20.02 7.76 15.93
C ASN A 205 18.93 8.73 16.42
N TYR A 206 17.82 8.87 15.69
CA TYR A 206 16.79 9.86 16.01
C TYR A 206 15.45 9.22 16.37
N LEU A 207 15.11 8.10 15.70
CA LEU A 207 13.85 7.42 15.92
C LEU A 207 14.03 6.37 17.03
N PRO A 208 13.14 6.32 18.05
CA PRO A 208 13.25 5.30 19.09
C PRO A 208 13.26 3.89 18.49
N GLU A 209 14.07 3.01 19.08
CA GLU A 209 14.38 1.68 18.55
C GLU A 209 13.10 0.88 18.19
N ARG A 210 12.04 1.01 19.00
CA ARG A 210 10.75 0.37 18.76
C ARG A 210 10.19 0.68 17.36
N TYR A 211 10.24 1.94 16.93
CA TYR A 211 9.67 2.40 15.66
C TYR A 211 10.60 2.08 14.49
N LEU A 212 11.92 2.19 14.72
CA LEU A 212 12.93 1.79 13.75
C LEU A 212 12.82 0.30 13.44
N ASN A 213 12.65 -0.55 14.45
CA ASN A 213 12.44 -1.99 14.31
C ASN A 213 11.10 -2.35 13.65
N GLY A 214 10.09 -1.47 13.74
CA GLY A 214 8.86 -1.58 12.97
C GLY A 214 9.11 -1.31 11.49
N TRP A 215 9.73 -0.17 11.18
CA TRP A 215 10.05 0.24 9.82
C TRP A 215 11.05 -0.71 9.13
N ALA A 216 12.02 -1.25 9.86
CA ALA A 216 13.01 -2.20 9.36
C ALA A 216 12.35 -3.47 8.77
N LYS A 217 11.21 -3.91 9.33
CA LYS A 217 10.45 -5.04 8.78
C LYS A 217 9.89 -4.72 7.40
N PHE A 218 9.31 -3.54 7.23
CA PHE A 218 8.84 -3.06 5.93
C PHE A 218 9.99 -2.96 4.93
N VAL A 219 11.11 -2.33 5.32
CA VAL A 219 12.30 -2.21 4.45
C VAL A 219 12.83 -3.58 4.04
N HIS A 220 12.85 -4.55 4.96
CA HIS A 220 13.29 -5.90 4.66
C HIS A 220 12.33 -6.60 3.68
N ALA A 221 11.02 -6.54 3.91
CA ALA A 221 10.03 -7.11 3.01
C ALA A 221 10.15 -6.53 1.59
N VAL A 222 10.28 -5.20 1.49
CA VAL A 222 10.46 -4.50 0.21
C VAL A 222 11.74 -4.98 -0.51
N LYS A 223 12.87 -5.09 0.19
CA LYS A 223 14.12 -5.60 -0.40
C LYS A 223 13.97 -7.02 -0.95
N LEU A 224 13.19 -7.88 -0.29
CA LEU A 224 12.90 -9.23 -0.78
C LEU A 224 11.99 -9.18 -2.02
N CYS A 225 10.96 -8.34 -2.03
CA CYS A 225 10.07 -8.16 -3.19
C CYS A 225 10.78 -7.66 -4.45
N LEU A 226 11.90 -6.95 -4.32
CA LEU A 226 12.68 -6.43 -5.45
C LEU A 226 13.67 -7.46 -6.03
N LYS A 227 13.77 -8.67 -5.45
CA LYS A 227 14.62 -9.73 -6.01
C LYS A 227 14.07 -10.22 -7.33
N LYS A 228 14.96 -10.49 -8.29
CA LYS A 228 14.61 -11.06 -9.60
C LYS A 228 13.95 -12.43 -9.50
N ASN A 229 14.43 -13.25 -8.56
CA ASN A 229 13.88 -14.58 -8.27
C ASN A 229 13.56 -14.61 -6.77
N ILE A 230 12.35 -15.03 -6.44
CA ILE A 230 11.87 -15.13 -5.06
C ILE A 230 11.59 -16.61 -4.79
N SER A 231 12.28 -17.18 -3.81
CA SER A 231 12.03 -18.54 -3.34
C SER A 231 10.76 -18.62 -2.48
N ILE A 232 10.23 -19.83 -2.31
CA ILE A 232 9.05 -20.05 -1.44
C ILE A 232 9.33 -19.61 0.00
N SER A 233 10.52 -19.87 0.53
CA SER A 233 10.93 -19.41 1.86
C SER A 233 10.98 -17.89 1.97
N GLU A 234 11.46 -17.20 0.93
CA GLU A 234 11.44 -15.73 0.91
C GLU A 234 10.02 -15.20 0.78
N LEU A 235 9.14 -15.88 0.06
CA LEU A 235 7.73 -15.51 -0.03
C LEU A 235 7.03 -15.63 1.34
N THR A 236 7.29 -16.71 2.09
CA THR A 236 6.80 -16.87 3.46
C THR A 236 7.36 -15.78 4.38
N GLU A 237 8.63 -15.42 4.21
CA GLU A 237 9.27 -14.35 4.99
C GLU A 237 8.68 -12.97 4.66
N ILE A 238 8.42 -12.67 3.38
CA ILE A 238 7.73 -11.45 2.95
C ILE A 238 6.36 -11.33 3.62
N ASP A 239 5.57 -12.40 3.60
CA ASP A 239 4.24 -12.44 4.23
C ASP A 239 4.34 -12.16 5.74
N ARG A 240 5.25 -12.83 6.45
CA ARG A 240 5.51 -12.61 7.87
C ARG A 240 5.92 -11.15 8.17
N LEU A 241 6.88 -10.60 7.41
CA LEU A 241 7.39 -9.25 7.64
C LEU A 241 6.32 -8.18 7.42
N PHE A 242 5.47 -8.32 6.40
CA PHE A 242 4.36 -7.38 6.18
C PHE A 242 3.31 -7.47 7.30
N ARG A 243 2.97 -8.67 7.77
CA ARG A 243 2.04 -8.85 8.90
C ARG A 243 2.56 -8.18 10.16
N GLU A 244 3.84 -8.39 10.47
CA GLU A 244 4.46 -7.79 11.64
C GLU A 244 4.58 -6.27 11.50
N PHE A 245 4.87 -5.76 10.31
CA PHE A 245 4.85 -4.32 10.05
C PHE A 245 3.46 -3.71 10.27
N VAL A 246 2.41 -4.32 9.72
CA VAL A 246 1.04 -3.80 9.89
C VAL A 246 0.60 -3.89 11.36
N THR A 247 0.92 -4.99 12.05
CA THR A 247 0.65 -5.14 13.49
C THR A 247 1.39 -4.08 14.32
N HIS A 248 2.64 -3.77 13.96
CA HIS A 248 3.39 -2.69 14.58
C HIS A 248 2.75 -1.34 14.31
N TYR A 249 2.36 -1.06 13.06
CA TYR A 249 1.70 0.18 12.67
C TYR A 249 0.45 0.40 13.52
N GLU A 250 -0.49 -0.56 13.57
CA GLU A 250 -1.72 -0.41 14.32
C GLU A 250 -1.55 -0.27 15.84
N ARG A 251 -0.42 -0.73 16.39
CA ARG A 251 -0.16 -0.70 17.82
C ARG A 251 0.53 0.58 18.27
N TYR A 252 1.37 1.17 17.42
CA TYR A 252 2.30 2.23 17.84
C TYR A 252 2.22 3.52 17.00
N ILE A 253 1.68 3.46 15.78
CA ILE A 253 1.57 4.58 14.82
C ILE A 253 0.11 5.01 14.71
#